data_AF-A0A352WVN5-F1
#
_entry.id   AF-A0A352WVN5-F1
#
_cell.length_a   1.000
_cell.length_b   1.000
_cell.length_c   1.000
_cell.angle_alpha   90.00
_cell.angle_beta   90.00
_cell.angle_gamma   90.00
#
_symmetry.space_group_name_H-M   'P 1'
#
loop_
_entity.id
_entity.type
_entity.pdbx_description
1 polymer ?
#
loop_
_entity_poly.entity_id
_entity_poly.type
_entity_poly.pdbx_seq_one_letter_code
_entity_poly.pdbx_strand_id
1 'polypeptide(L)'
;DVITEHVLILSGDHIYKMDYRKMLHFHKSNDADCTIAVIQVPLEEASRFGIMNTRDDHSIYQFEEKPLHPKSNKASMGVYIFKWPCLKE
;
A
#
# COMPACT_ATOMS: atom_id res chain seq x y z
N ASP A 1 17.11 -16.17 18.09
CA ASP A 1 16.57 -15.75 16.77
C ASP A 1 15.44 -14.77 16.97
N VAL A 2 15.49 -13.61 16.32
CA VAL A 2 14.34 -12.68 16.27
C VAL A 2 13.42 -13.20 15.18
N ILE A 3 12.22 -13.65 15.54
CA ILE A 3 11.19 -14.02 14.57
C ILE A 3 10.63 -12.71 14.02
N THR A 4 10.93 -12.39 12.76
CA THR A 4 10.33 -11.24 12.06
C THR A 4 8.87 -11.55 11.78
N GLU A 5 7.95 -10.83 12.44
CA GLU A 5 6.51 -10.97 12.18
C GLU A 5 6.06 -10.13 10.98
N HIS A 6 6.61 -8.92 10.85
CA HIS A 6 6.23 -7.95 9.82
C HIS A 6 7.46 -7.37 9.12
N VAL A 7 7.36 -7.18 7.82
CA VAL A 7 8.40 -6.52 6.99
C VAL A 7 7.84 -5.24 6.41
N LEU A 8 8.51 -4.12 6.70
CA LEU A 8 8.26 -2.81 6.09
C LEU A 8 9.15 -2.65 4.86
N ILE A 9 8.55 -2.44 3.69
CA ILE A 9 9.25 -2.15 2.43
C ILE A 9 9.03 -0.67 2.12
N LEU A 10 10.12 0.06 1.84
CA LEU A 10 10.11 1.49 1.58
C LEU A 10 10.75 1.80 0.23
N SER A 11 10.14 2.70 -0.53
CA SER A 11 10.81 3.37 -1.66
C SER A 11 11.88 4.33 -1.15
N GLY A 12 13.10 4.21 -1.68
CA GLY A 12 14.25 5.03 -1.27
C GLY A 12 14.41 6.35 -2.02
N ASP A 13 13.52 6.66 -2.97
CA ASP A 13 13.62 7.76 -3.93
C ASP A 13 12.57 8.87 -3.70
N HIS A 14 11.69 8.72 -2.72
CA HIS A 14 10.67 9.70 -2.37
C HIS A 14 11.10 10.56 -1.17
N ILE A 15 10.83 11.87 -1.22
CA ILE A 15 11.00 12.80 -0.09
C ILE A 15 9.64 13.00 0.58
N TYR A 16 9.45 12.47 1.79
CA TYR A 16 8.21 12.61 2.55
C TYR A 16 8.45 12.41 4.05
N LYS A 17 7.41 12.66 4.86
CA LYS A 17 7.40 12.37 6.30
C LYS A 17 6.16 11.56 6.64
N MET A 18 6.34 10.37 7.21
CA MET A 18 5.26 9.48 7.61
C MET A 18 5.61 8.78 8.93
N ASP A 19 4.62 8.61 9.80
CA ASP A 19 4.75 7.78 11.01
C ASP A 19 4.27 6.35 10.72
N TYR A 20 5.19 5.44 10.44
CA TYR A 20 4.87 4.05 10.09
C TYR A 20 4.22 3.25 11.23
N ARG A 21 4.29 3.72 12.48
CA ARG A 21 3.62 3.04 13.59
C ARG A 21 2.10 3.02 13.41
N LYS A 22 1.55 4.07 12.80
CA LYS A 22 0.12 4.13 12.46
C LYS A 22 -0.26 3.13 11.37
N MET A 23 0.59 2.99 10.35
CA MET A 23 0.40 1.99 9.29
C MET A 23 0.51 0.56 9.84
N LEU A 24 1.48 0.31 10.74
CA LEU A 24 1.63 -0.98 11.40
C LEU A 24 0.42 -1.30 12.30
N HIS A 25 -0.10 -0.32 13.05
CA HIS A 25 -1.32 -0.51 13.84
C HIS A 25 -2.50 -0.87 12.94
N PHE A 26 -2.72 -0.13 11.85
CA PHE A 26 -3.76 -0.45 10.88
C PHE A 26 -3.61 -1.86 10.29
N HIS A 27 -2.39 -2.24 9.89
CA HIS A 27 -2.08 -3.57 9.37
C HIS A 27 -2.46 -4.68 10.37
N LYS A 28 -2.06 -4.53 11.64
CA LYS A 28 -2.38 -5.48 12.72
C LYS A 28 -3.87 -5.53 13.05
N SER A 29 -4.53 -4.37 13.13
CA SER A 29 -5.96 -4.27 13.47
C SER A 29 -6.87 -4.90 12.41
N ASN A 30 -6.43 -4.97 11.16
CA ASN A 30 -7.17 -5.60 10.07
C ASN A 30 -6.69 -7.04 9.77
N ASP A 31 -5.72 -7.56 10.52
CA ASP A 31 -5.07 -8.86 10.28
C ASP A 31 -4.66 -9.06 8.80
N ALA A 32 -4.22 -8.00 8.13
CA ALA A 32 -3.95 -8.01 6.70
C ALA A 32 -2.66 -8.78 6.36
N ASP A 33 -2.65 -9.50 5.24
CA ASP A 33 -1.42 -10.13 4.73
C ASP A 33 -0.43 -9.09 4.18
N CYS A 34 -0.99 -8.07 3.51
CA CYS A 34 -0.28 -6.92 3.01
C CYS A 34 -1.10 -5.64 3.24
N THR A 35 -0.42 -4.56 3.59
CA THR A 35 -0.99 -3.21 3.63
C THR A 35 -0.15 -2.28 2.77
N ILE A 36 -0.81 -1.55 1.87
CA ILE A 36 -0.15 -0.63 0.94
C ILE A 36 -0.53 0.80 1.29
N ALA A 37 0.46 1.67 1.47
CA ALA A 37 0.21 3.09 1.64
C ALA A 37 -0.15 3.71 0.29
N VAL A 38 -1.24 4.46 0.27
CA VAL A 38 -1.72 5.19 -0.90
C VAL A 38 -1.86 6.67 -0.59
N ILE A 39 -1.71 7.49 -1.63
CA ILE A 39 -2.07 8.91 -1.61
C ILE A 39 -3.15 9.17 -2.65
N GLN A 40 -4.04 10.13 -2.37
CA GLN A 40 -4.97 10.61 -3.38
C GLN A 40 -4.24 11.58 -4.30
N VAL A 41 -4.31 11.32 -5.61
CA VAL A 41 -3.79 12.23 -6.65
C VAL A 41 -4.97 12.82 -7.44
N PRO A 42 -4.76 13.89 -8.23
CA PRO A 42 -5.74 14.29 -9.24
C PRO A 42 -6.03 13.12 -10.18
N LEU A 43 -7.30 12.91 -10.57
CA LEU A 43 -7.70 11.74 -11.35
C LEU A 43 -7.03 11.74 -12.74
N GLU A 44 -6.81 12.91 -13.30
CA GLU A 44 -6.10 13.15 -14.56
C GLU A 44 -4.62 12.74 -14.51
N GLU A 45 -4.02 12.64 -13.32
CA GLU A 45 -2.64 12.18 -13.14
C GLU A 45 -2.55 10.70 -12.78
N ALA A 46 -3.66 10.08 -12.37
CA ALA A 46 -3.70 8.72 -11.82
C ALA A 46 -3.16 7.65 -12.78
N SER A 47 -3.31 7.82 -14.09
CA SER A 47 -2.78 6.91 -15.12
C SER A 47 -1.26 6.74 -15.12
N ARG A 48 -0.52 7.58 -14.38
CA ARG A 48 0.94 7.50 -14.26
C ARG A 48 1.42 6.58 -13.12
N PHE A 49 0.49 6.10 -12.29
CA PHE A 49 0.78 5.37 -11.05
C PHE A 49 0.17 3.97 -11.06
N GLY A 50 0.61 3.15 -10.11
CA GLY A 50 -0.13 1.95 -9.71
C GLY A 50 -1.33 2.34 -8.83
N ILE A 51 -2.54 1.97 -9.26
CA ILE A 51 -3.81 2.40 -8.67
C ILE A 51 -4.44 1.25 -7.87
N MET A 52 -4.87 1.58 -6.65
CA MET A 52 -5.56 0.65 -5.75
C MET A 52 -7.06 0.90 -5.76
N ASN A 53 -7.82 -0.09 -6.22
CA ASN A 53 -9.26 -0.07 -6.08
C ASN A 53 -9.66 -0.81 -4.80
N THR A 54 -10.37 -0.12 -3.92
CA THR A 54 -10.74 -0.63 -2.60
C THR A 54 -12.24 -0.68 -2.43
N ARG A 55 -12.69 -1.53 -1.52
CA ARG A 55 -14.04 -1.45 -0.94
C ARG A 55 -14.10 -0.35 0.13
N ASP A 56 -15.27 -0.18 0.73
CA ASP A 56 -15.51 0.81 1.80
C ASP A 56 -14.74 0.48 3.09
N ASP A 57 -14.44 -0.80 3.32
CA ASP A 57 -13.62 -1.29 4.44
C ASP A 57 -12.10 -1.19 4.19
N HIS A 58 -11.70 -0.53 3.11
CA HIS A 58 -10.32 -0.38 2.65
C HIS A 58 -9.64 -1.65 2.12
N SER A 59 -10.33 -2.81 2.07
CA SER A 59 -9.78 -3.99 1.42
C SER A 59 -9.55 -3.73 -0.07
N ILE A 60 -8.37 -4.12 -0.56
CA ILE A 60 -7.99 -3.95 -1.97
C ILE A 60 -8.59 -5.12 -2.75
N TYR A 61 -9.46 -4.83 -3.72
CA TYR A 61 -10.00 -5.87 -4.60
C TYR A 61 -9.30 -5.93 -5.96
N GLN A 62 -8.56 -4.87 -6.32
CA GLN A 62 -7.82 -4.82 -7.58
C GLN A 62 -6.66 -3.82 -7.48
N PHE A 63 -5.52 -4.22 -8.03
CA PHE A 63 -4.40 -3.34 -8.36
C PHE A 63 -4.29 -3.20 -9.88
N GLU A 64 -4.10 -1.98 -10.36
CA GLU A 64 -3.93 -1.68 -11.78
C GLU A 64 -2.66 -0.83 -11.97
N GLU A 65 -1.66 -1.34 -12.67
CA GLU A 65 -0.44 -0.58 -12.97
C GLU A 65 -0.67 0.32 -14.19
N LYS A 66 -0.58 1.64 -13.99
CA LYS A 66 -0.70 2.67 -15.04
C LYS A 66 -1.92 2.49 -15.96
N PRO A 67 -3.15 2.42 -15.40
CA PRO A 67 -4.34 2.20 -16.19
C PRO A 67 -4.62 3.39 -17.12
N LEU A 68 -5.00 3.11 -18.37
CA LEU A 68 -5.45 4.14 -19.32
C LEU A 68 -6.73 4.86 -18.81
N HIS A 69 -7.59 4.14 -18.10
CA HIS A 69 -8.83 4.64 -17.52
C HIS A 69 -8.93 4.25 -16.04
N PRO A 70 -8.32 5.03 -15.12
CA PRO A 70 -8.29 4.72 -13.69
C PRO A 70 -9.69 4.75 -13.09
N LYS A 71 -10.06 3.72 -12.32
CA LYS A 71 -11.34 3.65 -11.58
C LYS A 71 -11.31 4.44 -10.27
N SER A 72 -10.12 4.70 -9.75
CA SER A 72 -9.88 5.46 -8.52
C SER A 72 -8.61 6.29 -8.67
N ASN A 73 -8.42 7.22 -7.73
CA ASN A 73 -7.25 8.08 -7.67
C ASN A 73 -6.31 7.73 -6.50
N LYS A 74 -6.41 6.51 -5.97
CA LYS A 74 -5.58 6.02 -4.86
C LYS A 74 -4.27 5.46 -5.41
N ALA A 75 -3.27 6.32 -5.54
CA ALA A 75 -1.96 5.97 -6.07
C ALA A 75 -1.08 5.31 -5.00
N SER A 76 -0.47 4.18 -5.34
CA SER A 76 0.54 3.51 -4.52
C SER A 76 1.74 4.42 -4.27
N MET A 77 2.20 4.46 -3.02
CA MET A 77 3.41 5.22 -2.64
C MET A 77 4.70 4.38 -2.74
N GLY A 78 4.61 3.09 -3.10
CA GLY A 78 5.76 2.19 -3.00
C GLY A 78 6.14 1.86 -1.56
N VAL A 79 5.18 1.89 -0.63
CA VAL A 79 5.37 1.63 0.80
C VAL A 79 4.42 0.53 1.23
N TYR A 80 4.97 -0.56 1.75
CA TYR A 80 4.23 -1.79 2.05
C TYR A 80 4.58 -2.34 3.43
N ILE A 81 3.59 -2.90 4.12
CA ILE A 81 3.82 -3.79 5.28
C ILE A 81 3.29 -5.17 4.92
N PHE A 82 4.14 -6.18 5.02
CA PHE A 82 3.78 -7.58 4.84
C PHE A 82 3.88 -8.35 6.15
N LYS A 83 3.00 -9.35 6.35
CA LYS A 83 3.32 -10.48 7.22
C LYS A 83 4.49 -11.24 6.62
N TRP A 84 5.49 -11.58 7.44
CA TRP A 84 6.68 -12.29 6.95
C TRP A 84 6.38 -13.60 6.22
N PRO A 85 5.46 -14.46 6.70
CA PRO A 85 5.09 -15.68 5.96
C PRO A 85 4.63 -15.40 4.53
N CYS A 86 3.81 -14.36 4.31
CA CYS A 86 3.27 -14.01 3.00
C CYS A 86 4.32 -13.43 2.04
N LEU A 87 5.38 -12.80 2.55
CA LEU A 87 6.45 -12.24 1.73
C LEU A 87 7.51 -13.27 1.34
N LYS A 88 7.68 -14.31 2.16
CA LYS A 88 8.73 -15.32 1.98
C LYS A 88 8.37 -16.37 0.90
N GLU A 89 7.08 -16.55 0.63
CA GLU A 89 6.58 -17.44 -0.43
C GLU A 89 7.01 -16.95 -1.83
#